data_AF-A0A527W9S4-F1
#
_entry.id   AF-A0A527W9S4-F1
#
_cell.length_a   1.000
_cell.length_b   1.000
_cell.length_c   1.000
_cell.angle_alpha   90.00
_cell.angle_beta   90.00
_cell.angle_gamma   90.00
#
_symmetry.space_group_name_H-M   'P 1'
#
loop_
_entity.id
_entity.type
_entity.pdbx_description
1 polymer ?
#
loop_
_entity_poly.entity_id
_entity_poly.type
_entity_poly.pdbx_seq_one_letter_code
_entity_poly.pdbx_strand_id
1 'polypeptide(L)'
;MTTAALSSVPLSKAALFEAQAVKTSARRNRLLSLPALLIIGIFGVLPLIIICVYSFLVAAPYGGVQWQFSTDAYLNFLFQRDIFDDTLQFTPDFLIIYLRSFLFAVVTTVICLLLGFPTAYFMAT
;
A
#
# COMPACT_ATOMS: atom_id res chain seq x y z
N MET A 1 54.00 49.02 10.63
CA MET A 1 52.83 49.58 9.90
C MET A 1 52.23 48.42 9.11
N THR A 2 51.18 47.81 9.66
CA THR A 2 49.79 47.77 9.08
C THR A 2 49.67 46.75 7.93
N THR A 3 48.82 45.72 7.92
CA THR A 3 47.59 45.42 8.67
C THR A 3 47.29 43.93 8.49
N ALA A 4 47.13 43.17 9.58
CA ALA A 4 46.57 41.82 9.58
C ALA A 4 45.14 41.89 10.12
N ALA A 5 44.14 41.80 9.24
CA ALA A 5 42.75 41.53 9.61
C ALA A 5 41.88 41.36 8.34
N LEU A 6 41.86 40.16 7.77
CA LEU A 6 40.77 39.76 6.87
C LEU A 6 40.14 38.46 7.40
N SER A 7 39.07 38.68 8.18
CA SER A 7 37.80 37.94 8.09
C SER A 7 37.84 36.42 8.32
N SER A 8 37.80 35.99 9.57
CA SER A 8 37.59 34.59 9.97
C SER A 8 36.13 34.21 10.29
N VAL A 9 35.12 35.07 10.07
CA VAL A 9 33.72 34.75 10.43
C VAL A 9 32.74 35.36 9.41
N PRO A 10 32.22 34.57 8.43
CA PRO A 10 30.75 34.46 8.33
C PRO A 10 30.18 33.12 7.79
N LEU A 11 31.00 32.12 7.42
CA LEU A 11 30.48 30.93 6.71
C LEU A 11 29.69 29.93 7.60
N SER A 12 30.04 29.79 8.88
CA SER A 12 29.43 28.78 9.77
C SER A 12 28.03 29.17 10.27
N LYS A 13 27.83 30.42 10.69
CA LYS A 13 26.52 30.87 11.20
C LYS A 13 25.48 30.94 10.09
N ALA A 14 25.86 31.44 8.92
CA ALA A 14 24.98 31.49 7.75
C ALA A 14 24.49 30.08 7.35
N ALA A 15 25.38 29.09 7.28
CA ALA A 15 25.02 27.70 6.98
C ALA A 15 24.08 27.07 8.03
N LEU A 16 24.26 27.39 9.31
CA LEU A 16 23.36 26.93 10.38
C LEU A 16 21.96 27.56 10.25
N PHE A 17 21.86 28.83 9.88
CA PHE A 17 20.59 29.49 9.63
C PHE A 17 19.86 28.93 8.40
N GLU A 18 20.59 28.67 7.31
CA GLU A 18 20.02 28.02 6.12
C GLU A 18 19.51 26.61 6.43
N ALA A 19 20.27 25.81 7.18
CA ALA A 19 19.85 24.48 7.62
C ALA A 19 18.59 24.52 8.52
N GLN A 20 18.46 25.53 9.38
CA GLN A 20 17.27 25.75 10.21
C GLN A 20 16.07 26.23 9.38
N ALA A 21 16.28 27.09 8.38
CA ALA A 21 15.24 27.56 7.47
C ALA A 21 14.69 26.43 6.58
N VAL A 22 15.56 25.53 6.11
CA VAL A 22 15.17 24.33 5.33
C VAL A 22 14.37 23.35 6.19
N LYS A 23 14.82 23.04 7.42
CA LYS A 23 14.09 22.16 8.34
C LYS A 23 12.70 22.70 8.69
N THR A 24 12.60 24.01 8.93
CA THR A 24 11.32 24.67 9.25
C THR A 24 10.38 24.67 8.04
N SER A 25 10.91 24.93 6.85
CA SER A 25 10.14 24.87 5.60
C SER A 25 9.64 23.46 5.29
N ALA A 26 10.45 22.42 5.52
CA ALA A 26 10.04 21.03 5.34
C ALA A 26 8.94 20.61 6.35
N ARG A 27 9.04 21.04 7.62
CA ARG A 27 8.01 20.76 8.64
C ARG A 27 6.71 21.48 8.32
N ARG A 28 6.78 22.75 7.93
CA ARG A 28 5.63 23.54 7.49
C ARG A 28 4.99 22.89 6.25
N ASN A 29 5.78 22.53 5.24
CA ASN A 29 5.26 21.87 4.05
C ASN A 29 4.57 20.52 4.36
N ARG A 30 5.12 19.72 5.28
CA ARG A 30 4.45 18.51 5.79
C ARG A 30 3.13 18.81 6.51
N LEU A 31 3.07 19.87 7.32
CA LEU A 31 1.84 20.27 8.00
C LEU A 31 0.78 20.77 7.00
N LEU A 32 1.19 21.44 5.92
CA LEU A 32 0.28 21.90 4.87
C LEU A 32 -0.19 20.76 3.94
N SER A 33 0.61 19.70 3.74
CA SER A 33 0.22 18.53 2.93
C SER A 33 -0.52 17.45 3.71
N LEU A 34 -0.46 17.48 5.03
CA LEU A 34 -1.18 16.57 5.94
C LEU A 34 -2.70 16.49 5.67
N PRO A 35 -3.45 17.61 5.51
CA PRO A 35 -4.88 17.52 5.21
C PRO A 35 -5.17 16.86 3.86
N ALA A 36 -4.35 17.10 2.84
CA ALA A 36 -4.50 16.45 1.54
C ALA A 36 -4.23 14.94 1.63
N LEU A 37 -3.17 14.53 2.34
CA LEU A 37 -2.86 13.12 2.61
C LEU A 37 -3.97 12.43 3.42
N LEU A 38 -4.56 13.10 4.40
CA LEU A 38 -5.68 12.56 5.17
C LEU A 38 -6.92 12.35 4.31
N ILE A 39 -7.27 13.31 3.44
CA ILE A 39 -8.42 13.15 2.53
C ILE A 39 -8.17 11.95 1.59
N ILE A 40 -7.01 11.87 0.95
CA ILE A 40 -6.67 10.75 0.06
C ILE A 40 -6.68 9.42 0.83
N GLY A 41 -6.11 9.40 2.03
CA GLY A 41 -6.09 8.22 2.89
C GLY A 41 -7.49 7.78 3.30
N ILE A 42 -8.33 8.69 3.78
CA ILE A 42 -9.70 8.38 4.20
C ILE A 42 -10.51 7.89 3.02
N PHE A 43 -10.54 8.62 1.89
CA PHE A 43 -11.34 8.22 0.73
C PHE A 43 -10.82 6.95 0.05
N GLY A 44 -9.52 6.66 0.14
CA GLY A 44 -8.95 5.40 -0.36
C GLY A 44 -9.20 4.21 0.56
N VAL A 45 -9.11 4.40 1.88
CA VAL A 45 -9.24 3.32 2.88
C VAL A 45 -10.71 3.04 3.21
N LEU A 46 -11.58 4.04 3.22
CA LEU A 46 -13.01 3.91 3.50
C LEU A 46 -13.70 2.81 2.68
N PRO A 47 -13.59 2.74 1.33
CA PRO A 47 -14.22 1.68 0.56
C PRO A 47 -13.65 0.30 0.89
N LEU A 48 -12.36 0.20 1.23
CA LEU A 48 -11.75 -1.07 1.66
C LEU A 48 -12.32 -1.55 3.00
N ILE A 49 -12.57 -0.63 3.93
CA ILE A 49 -13.22 -0.96 5.22
C ILE A 49 -14.64 -1.47 4.98
N ILE A 50 -15.41 -0.84 4.09
CA ILE A 50 -16.77 -1.27 3.76
C ILE A 50 -16.78 -2.70 3.22
N ILE A 51 -15.89 -3.00 2.25
CA ILE A 51 -15.76 -4.35 1.69
C ILE A 51 -15.33 -5.35 2.76
N CYS A 52 -14.40 -4.97 3.63
CA CYS A 52 -13.94 -5.81 4.74
C CYS A 52 -15.09 -6.17 5.67
N VAL A 53 -15.91 -5.20 6.10
CA VAL A 53 -17.10 -5.44 6.92
C VAL A 53 -18.06 -6.36 6.18
N TYR A 54 -18.40 -6.06 4.93
CA TYR A 54 -19.37 -6.83 4.15
C TYR A 54 -18.93 -8.29 3.91
N SER A 55 -17.62 -8.56 3.88
CA SER A 55 -17.10 -9.91 3.75
C SER A 55 -17.45 -10.84 4.92
N PHE A 56 -17.86 -10.29 6.07
CA PHE A 56 -18.32 -11.06 7.25
C PHE A 56 -19.85 -11.09 7.39
N LEU A 57 -20.58 -10.44 6.49
CA LEU A 57 -22.04 -10.36 6.54
C LEU A 57 -22.68 -11.36 5.57
N VAL A 58 -23.87 -11.84 5.91
CA VAL A 58 -24.67 -12.73 5.05
C VAL A 58 -25.21 -11.97 3.85
N ALA A 59 -25.11 -12.55 2.65
CA ALA A 59 -25.74 -12.03 1.45
C ALA A 59 -27.27 -12.15 1.54
N ALA A 60 -28.00 -11.05 1.28
CA ALA A 60 -29.46 -11.07 1.28
C ALA A 60 -30.01 -11.71 -0.01
N PRO A 61 -31.09 -12.51 0.06
CA PRO A 61 -31.62 -13.26 -1.09
C PRO A 61 -32.14 -12.40 -2.24
N TYR A 62 -32.49 -11.14 -1.98
CA TYR A 62 -32.98 -10.18 -2.99
C TYR A 62 -32.00 -9.03 -3.25
N GLY A 63 -30.73 -9.21 -2.88
CA GLY A 63 -29.68 -8.20 -3.01
C GLY A 63 -29.44 -7.41 -1.72
N GLY A 64 -28.19 -6.98 -1.52
CA GLY A 64 -27.73 -6.33 -0.30
C GLY A 64 -27.12 -7.29 0.72
N VAL A 65 -26.87 -6.80 1.93
CA VAL A 65 -26.28 -7.56 3.04
C VAL A 65 -27.24 -7.60 4.22
N GLN A 66 -27.34 -8.75 4.88
CA GLN A 66 -27.99 -8.86 6.18
C GLN A 66 -26.93 -8.60 7.26
N TRP A 67 -27.27 -7.78 8.27
CA TRP A 67 -26.42 -7.51 9.43
C TRP A 67 -26.35 -8.70 10.40
N GLN A 68 -25.98 -9.86 9.86
CA GLN A 68 -25.77 -11.11 10.57
C GLN A 68 -24.37 -11.59 10.24
N PHE A 69 -23.58 -11.87 11.27
CA PHE A 69 -22.22 -12.36 11.12
C PHE A 69 -22.24 -13.81 10.61
N SER A 70 -21.60 -14.07 9.48
CA SER A 70 -21.39 -15.43 8.96
C SER A 70 -20.03 -15.57 8.31
N THR A 71 -19.44 -16.75 8.48
CA THR A 71 -18.19 -17.17 7.82
C THR A 71 -18.44 -18.10 6.63
N ASP A 72 -19.70 -18.33 6.26
CA ASP A 72 -20.09 -19.20 5.15
C ASP A 72 -19.49 -18.73 3.83
N ALA A 73 -19.30 -17.43 3.63
CA ALA A 73 -18.66 -16.87 2.43
C ALA A 73 -17.22 -17.40 2.23
N TYR A 74 -16.46 -17.56 3.32
CA TYR A 74 -15.10 -18.11 3.28
C TYR A 74 -15.10 -19.62 3.12
N LEU A 75 -16.08 -20.31 3.69
CA LEU A 75 -16.24 -21.75 3.48
C LEU A 75 -16.59 -22.05 2.01
N ASN A 76 -17.49 -21.27 1.41
CA ASN A 76 -17.85 -21.38 -0.01
C ASN A 76 -16.68 -21.14 -0.98
N PHE A 77 -15.61 -20.48 -0.53
CA PHE A 77 -14.39 -20.31 -1.33
C PHE A 77 -13.61 -21.63 -1.52
N LEU A 78 -13.67 -22.55 -0.55
CA LEU A 78 -12.97 -23.85 -0.57
C LEU A 78 -13.91 -25.04 -0.78
N PHE A 79 -15.14 -24.92 -0.29
CA PHE A 79 -16.15 -25.98 -0.25
C PHE A 79 -17.47 -25.45 -0.78
N GLN A 80 -17.90 -25.93 -1.93
CA GLN A 80 -19.22 -25.60 -2.46
C GLN A 80 -20.25 -26.57 -1.89
N ARG A 81 -21.36 -26.07 -1.35
CA ARG A 81 -22.50 -26.93 -1.00
C ARG A 81 -23.16 -27.42 -2.29
N ASP A 82 -23.29 -28.73 -2.42
CA ASP A 82 -24.02 -29.32 -3.53
C ASP A 82 -25.52 -28.97 -3.41
N ILE A 83 -26.11 -28.49 -4.50
CA ILE A 83 -27.52 -28.05 -4.57
C ILE A 83 -28.47 -29.25 -4.46
N PHE A 84 -27.99 -30.47 -4.71
CA PHE A 84 -28.82 -31.67 -4.75
C PHE A 84 -28.74 -32.54 -3.49
N ASP A 85 -27.63 -32.49 -2.75
CA ASP A 85 -27.37 -33.45 -1.65
C ASP A 85 -26.92 -32.79 -0.34
N ASP A 86 -26.89 -31.44 -0.27
CA ASP A 86 -26.44 -30.65 0.89
C ASP A 86 -25.05 -31.07 1.46
N THR A 87 -24.29 -31.84 0.68
CA THR A 87 -22.94 -32.28 1.05
C THR A 87 -21.91 -31.22 0.70
N LEU A 88 -20.90 -31.06 1.55
CA LEU A 88 -19.78 -30.15 1.32
C LEU A 88 -18.81 -30.80 0.33
N GLN A 89 -18.86 -30.38 -0.93
CA GLN A 89 -17.90 -30.81 -1.95
C GLN A 89 -16.73 -29.83 -1.98
N PHE A 90 -15.51 -30.37 -1.92
CA PHE A 90 -14.30 -29.56 -2.04
C PHE A 90 -14.09 -29.18 -3.51
N THR A 91 -14.13 -27.88 -3.81
CA THR A 91 -13.99 -27.35 -5.18
C THR A 91 -12.73 -26.50 -5.27
N PRO A 92 -11.62 -27.02 -5.82
CA PRO A 92 -10.34 -26.31 -5.86
C PRO A 92 -10.26 -25.21 -6.92
N ASP A 93 -11.32 -24.97 -7.71
CA ASP A 93 -11.29 -24.06 -8.87
C ASP A 93 -10.85 -22.64 -8.51
N PHE A 94 -11.46 -22.05 -7.47
CA PHE A 94 -11.07 -20.71 -7.00
C PHE A 94 -9.62 -20.67 -6.52
N LEU A 95 -9.16 -21.74 -5.86
CA LEU A 95 -7.78 -21.84 -5.38
C LEU A 95 -6.78 -21.93 -6.54
N ILE A 96 -7.10 -22.71 -7.58
CA ILE A 96 -6.28 -22.85 -8.79
C ILE A 96 -6.18 -21.49 -9.52
N ILE A 97 -7.29 -20.76 -9.66
CA ILE A 97 -7.32 -19.44 -10.31
C ILE A 97 -6.45 -18.45 -9.53
N TYR A 98 -6.59 -18.42 -8.21
CA TYR A 98 -5.77 -17.58 -7.33
C TYR A 98 -4.28 -17.91 -7.47
N LEU A 99 -3.93 -19.20 -7.40
CA LEU A 99 -2.55 -19.67 -7.47
C LEU A 99 -1.90 -19.34 -8.83
N ARG A 100 -2.64 -19.50 -9.93
CA ARG A 100 -2.16 -19.11 -11.27
C ARG A 100 -1.81 -17.63 -11.31
N SER A 101 -2.69 -16.76 -10.83
CA SER A 101 -2.47 -15.31 -10.81
C SER A 101 -1.30 -14.93 -9.91
N PHE A 102 -1.19 -15.54 -8.73
CA PHE A 102 -0.08 -15.34 -7.81
C PHE A 102 1.26 -15.76 -8.42
N LEU A 103 1.30 -16.94 -9.05
CA LEU A 103 2.50 -17.43 -9.73
C LEU A 103 2.91 -16.49 -10.86
N PHE A 104 1.97 -15.99 -11.67
CA PHE A 104 2.26 -14.99 -12.69
C PHE A 104 2.87 -13.72 -12.10
N ALA A 105 2.31 -13.18 -11.01
CA ALA A 105 2.84 -11.98 -10.37
C ALA A 105 4.27 -12.17 -9.81
N VAL A 106 4.56 -13.33 -9.21
CA VAL A 106 5.89 -13.65 -8.68
C VAL A 106 6.89 -13.82 -9.83
N VAL A 107 6.53 -14.60 -10.86
CA VAL A 107 7.40 -14.83 -12.02
C VAL A 107 7.74 -13.52 -12.72
N THR A 108 6.76 -12.65 -12.96
CA THR A 108 7.03 -11.35 -13.59
C THR A 108 7.89 -10.45 -12.71
N THR A 109 7.65 -10.41 -11.40
CA THR A 109 8.49 -9.65 -10.47
C THR A 109 9.94 -10.12 -10.49
N VAL A 110 10.17 -11.43 -10.47
CA VAL A 110 11.50 -12.03 -10.54
C VAL A 110 12.18 -11.70 -11.87
N ILE A 111 11.47 -11.84 -12.99
CA ILE A 111 12.01 -11.48 -14.32
C ILE A 111 12.39 -9.99 -14.37
N CYS A 112 11.51 -9.11 -13.91
CA CYS A 112 11.76 -7.67 -13.86
C CYS A 112 12.98 -7.34 -12.99
N LEU A 113 13.15 -8.04 -11.86
CA LEU A 113 14.29 -7.83 -10.97
C LEU A 113 15.58 -8.36 -11.61
N LEU A 114 15.55 -9.55 -12.21
CA LEU A 114 16.70 -10.17 -12.88
C LEU A 114 17.17 -9.39 -14.11
N LEU A 115 16.28 -8.71 -14.84
CA LEU A 115 16.64 -7.91 -16.00
C LEU A 115 16.92 -6.45 -15.63
N GLY A 116 16.11 -5.87 -14.74
CA GLY A 116 16.20 -4.47 -14.33
C GLY A 116 17.42 -4.19 -13.46
N PHE A 117 17.75 -5.08 -12.51
CA PHE A 117 18.91 -4.90 -11.64
C PHE A 117 20.25 -4.84 -12.38
N PRO A 118 20.61 -5.79 -13.29
CA PRO A 118 21.86 -5.70 -14.03
C PRO A 118 21.87 -4.51 -14.99
N THR A 119 20.75 -4.20 -15.65
CA THR A 119 20.66 -3.03 -16.54
C THR A 119 20.95 -1.73 -15.77
N ALA A 120 20.40 -1.58 -14.57
CA ALA A 120 20.69 -0.43 -13.72
C ALA A 120 22.16 -0.40 -13.27
N TYR A 121 22.74 -1.56 -12.95
CA TYR A 121 24.15 -1.66 -12.57
C TYR A 121 25.12 -1.25 -13.69
N PHE A 122 24.85 -1.68 -14.93
CA PHE A 122 25.63 -1.28 -16.11
C PHE A 122 25.45 0.19 -16.49
N MET A 123 24.33 0.82 -16.14
CA MET A 123 24.14 2.26 -16.37
C MET A 123 24.80 3.12 -15.28
N ALA A 124 24.94 2.57 -14.07
CA ALA A 124 25.55 3.27 -12.94
C ALA A 124 27.08 3.17 -12.90
N THR A 125 27.65 2.19 -13.59
CA THR A 125 29.10 1.95 -13.72
C THR A 125 29.59 2.43 -15.07
#